data_AF-A0A957V7E6-F1
#
_entry.id   AF-A0A957V7E6-F1
#
_cell.length_a   1.000
_cell.length_b   1.000
_cell.length_c   1.000
_cell.angle_alpha   90.00
_cell.angle_beta   90.00
_cell.angle_gamma   90.00
#
_symmetry.space_group_name_H-M   'P 1'
#
loop_
_entity.id
_entity.type
_entity.pdbx_description
1 polymer ?
#
loop_
_entity_poly.entity_id
_entity_poly.type
_entity_poly.pdbx_seq_one_letter_code
_entity_poly.pdbx_strand_id
1 'polypeptide(L)' 'MPKITFIGAGSFGFTRTLVRDLLTFPLLEGSTLCLMDIDAKRLEWSRRAVQRIVDEGK' A
#
# COMPACT_ATOMS: atom_id res chain seq x y z
N MET A 1 13.36 -8.04 -6.27
CA MET A 1 12.62 -7.24 -5.27
C MET A 1 11.34 -7.96 -4.91
N PRO A 2 10.91 -7.91 -3.64
CA PRO A 2 9.75 -8.67 -3.20
C PRO A 2 8.44 -8.05 -3.74
N LYS A 3 7.45 -8.90 -3.97
CA LYS A 3 6.07 -8.49 -4.22
C LYS A 3 5.27 -8.69 -2.94
N ILE A 4 4.79 -7.61 -2.35
CA ILE A 4 4.03 -7.61 -1.11
C ILE A 4 2.56 -7.44 -1.47
N THR A 5 1.73 -8.43 -1.13
CA THR A 5 0.31 -8.43 -1.51
C THR A 5 -0.57 -8.24 -0.27
N PHE A 6 -1.47 -7.27 -0.34
CA PHE A 6 -2.48 -6.97 0.66
C PHE A 6 -3.82 -7.55 0.20
N ILE A 7 -4.27 -8.63 0.85
CA ILE A 7 -5.61 -9.19 0.65
C ILE A 7 -6.53 -8.57 1.70
N GLY A 8 -7.58 -7.87 1.26
CA GLY A 8 -8.40 -7.00 2.13
C GLY A 8 -7.83 -5.58 2.25
N ALA A 9 -7.23 -5.07 1.18
CA ALA A 9 -6.60 -3.76 1.11
C ALA A 9 -7.58 -2.58 1.28
N GLY A 10 -8.89 -2.82 1.21
CA GLY A 10 -9.93 -1.86 1.54
C GLY A 10 -10.00 -1.52 3.05
N SER A 11 -9.19 -2.16 3.89
CA SER A 11 -8.92 -1.73 5.27
C SER A 11 -8.03 -0.47 5.28
N PHE A 12 -8.63 0.67 4.92
CA PHE A 12 -7.94 1.92 4.59
C PHE A 12 -6.88 2.35 5.62
N GLY A 13 -7.24 2.36 6.91
CA GLY A 13 -6.31 2.76 7.98
C GLY A 13 -5.14 1.81 8.13
N PHE A 14 -5.40 0.50 8.07
CA PHE A 14 -4.37 -0.53 8.17
C PHE A 14 -3.42 -0.50 6.97
N THR A 15 -3.97 -0.55 5.75
CA THR A 15 -3.19 -0.64 4.51
C THR A 15 -2.24 0.55 4.36
N ARG A 16 -2.72 1.78 4.54
CA ARG A 16 -1.86 2.97 4.39
C ARG A 16 -0.75 3.02 5.45
N THR A 17 -1.06 2.59 6.69
CA THR A 17 -0.11 2.64 7.80
C THR A 17 1.02 1.64 7.56
N LEU A 18 0.68 0.42 7.18
CA LEU A 18 1.70 -0.60 6.90
C LEU A 18 2.55 -0.23 5.69
N VAL A 19 1.96 0.33 4.63
CA VAL A 19 2.73 0.82 3.48
C VAL A 19 3.74 1.89 3.90
N ARG A 20 3.33 2.88 4.70
CA ARG A 20 4.24 3.91 5.19
C ARG A 20 5.41 3.29 5.97
N ASP A 21 5.15 2.31 6.82
CA ASP A 21 6.20 1.62 7.58
C ASP A 21 7.13 0.84 6.65
N LEU A 22 6.60 0.12 5.64
CA LEU A 22 7.40 -0.63 4.67
C LEU A 22 8.41 0.25 3.92
N LEU A 23 8.02 1.48 3.56
CA LEU A 23 8.89 2.43 2.85
C LEU A 23 10.04 2.99 3.72
N THR A 24 10.02 2.76 5.04
CA THR A 24 11.14 3.16 5.92
C THR A 24 12.30 2.16 5.93
N PHE A 25 12.13 0.98 5.33
CA PHE A 25 13.16 -0.06 5.29
C PHE A 25 13.92 -0.04 3.95
N PRO A 26 15.21 0.33 3.92
CA PRO A 26 16.00 0.35 2.68
C PRO A 26 16.04 -1.00 1.95
N LEU A 27 15.96 -2.11 2.68
CA LEU A 27 15.91 -3.46 2.11
C LEU A 27 14.66 -3.71 1.24
N LEU A 28 13.59 -2.95 1.45
CA LEU A 28 12.32 -3.07 0.73
C LEU A 28 12.16 -2.02 -0.36
N GLU A 29 13.17 -1.19 -0.61
CA GLU A 29 13.14 -0.23 -1.70
C GLU A 29 12.85 -0.94 -3.03
N GLY A 30 11.98 -0.32 -3.83
CA GLY A 30 11.52 -0.84 -5.13
C GLY A 30 10.64 -2.10 -5.08
N SER A 31 10.20 -2.54 -3.91
CA SER A 31 9.18 -3.59 -3.79
C SER A 31 7.93 -3.28 -4.62
N THR A 32 7.25 -4.32 -5.12
CA THR A 32 5.94 -4.16 -5.75
C THR A 32 4.84 -4.32 -4.71
N LEU A 33 4.03 -3.28 -4.50
CA LEU A 33 2.85 -3.34 -3.65
C LEU A 33 1.62 -3.74 -4.49
N CYS A 34 0.99 -4.86 -4.16
CA CYS A 34 -0.23 -5.34 -4.81
C CYS A 34 -1.41 -5.22 -3.84
N LEU A 35 -2.43 -4.46 -4.22
CA LEU A 35 -3.63 -4.24 -3.41
C LEU A 35 -4.79 -5.04 -4.01
N MET A 36 -5.45 -5.84 -3.18
CA MET A 36 -6.64 -6.60 -3.54
C MET A 36 -7.74 -6.34 -2.50
N ASP A 37 -8.94 -6.06 -2.98
CA ASP A 37 -10.17 -6.10 -2.19
C ASP A 37 -11.34 -6.48 -3.10
N ILE A 38 -12.39 -7.05 -2.53
CA ILE A 38 -13.63 -7.36 -3.25
C ILE A 38 -14.50 -6.11 -3.45
N ASP A 39 -14.32 -5.08 -2.60
CA ASP A 39 -14.99 -3.80 -2.73
C ASP A 39 -14.12 -2.82 -3.53
N ALA A 40 -14.51 -2.57 -4.78
CA ALA A 40 -13.79 -1.70 -5.70
C ALA A 40 -13.66 -0.25 -5.20
N LYS A 41 -14.66 0.27 -4.47
CA LYS A 41 -14.63 1.64 -3.96
C LYS A 41 -13.64 1.78 -2.83
N ARG A 42 -13.63 0.82 -1.89
CA ARG A 42 -12.66 0.78 -0.80
C ARG A 42 -11.24 0.54 -1.32
N LEU A 43 -11.09 -0.34 -2.31
CA LEU A 43 -9.82 -0.59 -2.98
C LEU A 43 -9.26 0.69 -3.61
N GLU A 44 -10.09 1.44 -4.33
CA GLU A 44 -9.65 2.68 -4.99
C GLU A 44 -9.22 3.74 -3.98
N TRP A 45 -9.90 3.86 -2.84
CA TRP A 45 -9.48 4.76 -1.76
C TRP A 45 -8.10 4.40 -1.21
N SER A 46 -7.88 3.12 -0.91
CA SER A 46 -6.58 2.65 -0.45
C SER A 46 -5.49 2.82 -1.50
N ARG A 47 -5.78 2.51 -2.78
CA ARG A 47 -4.83 2.70 -3.89
C ARG A 47 -4.37 4.14 -4.00
N ARG A 48 -5.30 5.11 -3.95
CA ARG A 48 -4.97 6.55 -4.00
C ARG A 48 -4.11 6.99 -2.83
N ALA A 49 -4.42 6.54 -1.61
CA ALA A 49 -3.63 6.88 -0.43
C ALA A 49 -2.23 6.25 -0.47
N VAL A 50 -2.13 4.98 -0.85
CA VAL A 50 -0.85 4.27 -1.02
C VAL A 50 0.01 4.93 -2.08
N GLN A 51 -0.57 5.27 -3.24
CA GLN A 51 0.18 5.94 -4.31
C GLN A 51 0.73 7.30 -3.84
N ARG A 52 -0.08 8.07 -3.11
CA ARG A 52 0.36 9.34 -2.56
C ARG A 52 1.53 9.20 -1.58
N ILE A 53 1.50 8.17 -0.72
CA ILE A 53 2.60 7.88 0.22
C ILE A 53 3.88 7.53 -0.56
N VAL A 54 3.78 6.76 -1.64
CA VAL A 54 4.92 6.40 -2.51
C VAL A 54 5.48 7.62 -3.23
N ASP A 55 4.63 8.48 -3.78
CA ASP A 55 5.04 9.64 -4.58
C ASP A 55 5.61 10.78 -3.70
N GLU A 56 5.01 11.03 -2.53
CA GLU A 56 5.39 12.14 -1.64
C GLU A 56 6.40 11.75 -0.57
N GLY A 57 6.58 10.44 -0.30
CA GLY A 57 7.40 9.94 0.80
C GLY A 57 6.89 10.34 2.19
N LYS A 58 5.58 10.58 2.35
CA LYS A 58 4.93 11.06 3.60
C LYS A 58 3.67 10.28 3.93
#